data_AF-A0A3S4GN44-F1
#
_entry.id   AF-A0A3S4GN44-F1
#
_cell.length_a   1.000
_cell.length_b   1.000
_cell.length_c   1.000
_cell.angle_alpha   90.00
_cell.angle_beta   90.00
_cell.angle_gamma   90.00
#
_symmetry.space_group_name_H-M   'P 1'
#
loop_
_entity.id
_entity.type
_entity.pdbx_description
1 polymer ?
#
loop_
_entity_poly.entity_id
_entity_poly.type
_entity_poly.pdbx_seq_one_letter_code
_entity_poly.pdbx_strand_id
1 'polypeptide(L)'
;MLHQFQSMATGEEVYNLLQRETEALEYDYYTLCVRHPVPFTRPRVTFQSTYPRAWMSHYQAEKLFRDRSCVTAGRIYAWPSAMERQPVS
;
A
#
# COMPACT_ATOMS: atom_id res chain seq x y z
N MET A 1 -13.62 15.71 -3.89
CA MET A 1 -12.70 14.67 -3.40
C MET A 1 -11.68 15.22 -2.38
N LEU A 2 -10.88 16.25 -2.70
CA LEU A 2 -9.89 16.83 -1.74
C LEU A 2 -10.49 17.31 -0.40
N HIS A 3 -11.69 17.92 -0.43
CA HIS A 3 -12.36 18.38 0.79
C HIS A 3 -12.73 17.24 1.77
N GLN A 4 -12.99 16.03 1.26
CA GLN A 4 -13.35 14.89 2.11
C GLN A 4 -12.15 14.42 2.93
N PHE A 5 -10.96 14.32 2.31
CA PHE A 5 -9.72 14.01 3.02
C PHE A 5 -9.35 15.08 4.04
N GLN A 6 -9.62 16.36 3.75
CA GLN A 6 -9.34 17.47 4.68
C GLN A 6 -10.27 17.49 5.89
N SER A 7 -11.50 16.99 5.75
CA SER A 7 -12.46 16.90 6.85
C SER A 7 -12.27 15.70 7.77
N MET A 8 -11.42 14.74 7.39
CA MET A 8 -11.20 13.52 8.16
C MET A 8 -10.30 13.78 9.36
N ALA A 9 -10.72 13.28 10.52
CA ALA A 9 -10.00 13.48 11.77
C ALA A 9 -9.19 12.23 12.19
N THR A 10 -9.51 11.06 11.63
CA THR A 10 -8.91 9.79 12.01
C THR A 10 -8.33 9.04 10.81
N GLY A 11 -7.29 8.23 11.06
CA GLY A 11 -6.69 7.39 10.01
C GLY A 11 -7.66 6.33 9.48
N GLU A 12 -8.60 5.86 10.30
CA GLU A 12 -9.58 4.85 9.90
C GLU A 12 -10.53 5.36 8.81
N GLU A 13 -10.95 6.62 8.89
CA GLU A 13 -11.78 7.26 7.86
C GLU A 13 -11.06 7.31 6.51
N VAL A 14 -9.75 7.58 6.52
CA VAL A 14 -8.90 7.58 5.32
C VAL A 14 -8.87 6.19 4.69
N TYR A 15 -8.74 5.15 5.50
CA TYR A 15 -8.69 3.77 5.03
C TYR A 15 -10.01 3.29 4.42
N ASN A 16 -11.12 3.68 5.05
CA ASN A 16 -12.46 3.39 4.53
C ASN A 16 -12.72 4.11 3.20
N LEU A 17 -12.25 5.35 3.05
CA LEU A 17 -12.36 6.06 1.78
C LEU A 17 -11.50 5.42 0.69
N LEU A 18 -10.25 5.07 1.00
CA LEU A 18 -9.37 4.37 0.05
C LEU A 18 -10.00 3.07 -0.43
N GLN A 19 -10.63 2.31 0.46
CA GLN A 19 -11.34 1.09 0.08
C GLN A 19 -12.47 1.38 -0.90
N ARG A 20 -13.35 2.35 -0.60
CA ARG A 20 -14.48 2.71 -1.47
C ARG A 20 -14.04 3.18 -2.85
N GLU A 21 -13.00 4.01 -2.93
CA GLU A 21 -12.46 4.48 -4.21
C GLU A 21 -11.80 3.34 -4.99
N THR A 22 -11.18 2.37 -4.30
CA THR A 22 -10.60 1.16 -4.93
C THR A 22 -11.70 0.29 -5.55
N GLU A 23 -12.79 0.05 -4.80
CA GLU A 23 -13.95 -0.70 -5.29
C GLU A 23 -14.64 0.01 -6.47
N ALA A 24 -14.73 1.35 -6.43
CA ALA A 24 -15.28 2.16 -7.52
C ALA A 24 -14.44 2.11 -8.80
N LEU A 25 -13.14 1.81 -8.67
CA LEU A 25 -12.20 1.61 -9.78
C LEU A 25 -12.10 0.15 -10.22
N GLU A 26 -12.96 -0.73 -9.68
CA GLU A 26 -12.99 -2.18 -9.97
C GLU A 26 -11.69 -2.92 -9.59
N TYR A 27 -10.94 -2.40 -8.63
CA TYR A 27 -9.81 -3.12 -8.03
C TYR A 27 -10.28 -3.88 -6.78
N ASP A 28 -9.85 -5.12 -6.63
CA ASP A 28 -10.25 -5.96 -5.50
C ASP A 28 -9.47 -5.65 -4.21
N TYR A 29 -8.22 -5.21 -4.34
CA TYR A 29 -7.30 -5.03 -3.22
C TYR A 29 -6.51 -3.74 -3.33
N TYR A 30 -6.22 -3.13 -2.19
CA TYR A 30 -5.29 -2.01 -2.11
C TYR A 30 -4.29 -2.21 -0.97
N THR A 31 -3.19 -1.46 -1.09
CA THR A 31 -2.15 -1.40 -0.09
C THR A 31 -1.68 0.03 0.07
N LEU A 32 -1.55 0.47 1.32
CA LEU A 32 -0.96 1.74 1.70
C LEU A 32 0.30 1.48 2.53
N CYS A 33 1.44 1.91 1.99
CA CYS A 33 2.73 1.85 2.64
C CYS A 33 3.15 3.24 3.08
N VAL A 34 3.30 3.47 4.38
CA VAL A 34 3.86 4.72 4.92
C VAL A 34 5.22 4.43 5.53
N ARG A 35 6.27 4.98 4.92
CA ARG A 35 7.63 4.93 5.46
C ARG A 35 7.88 6.18 6.29
N HIS A 36 7.90 6.01 7.59
CA HIS A 36 8.26 7.08 8.51
C HIS A 36 9.75 7.39 8.36
N PRO A 37 10.14 8.68 8.21
CA PRO A 37 11.55 9.07 8.12
C PRO A 37 12.32 8.83 9.43
N VAL A 38 11.59 8.57 10.51
CA VAL A 38 12.11 8.34 11.85
C VAL A 38 11.77 6.92 12.34
N PRO A 39 12.65 6.28 13.14
CA PRO A 39 13.99 6.70 13.52
C PRO A 39 15.00 6.59 12.35
N PHE A 40 15.94 7.53 12.26
CA PHE A 40 16.86 7.69 11.12
C PHE A 40 17.69 6.44 10.78
N THR A 41 17.98 5.60 11.78
CA THR A 41 18.77 4.37 11.61
C THR A 41 17.94 3.17 11.16
N ARG A 42 16.62 3.19 11.39
CA ARG A 42 15.66 2.16 10.96
C ARG A 42 14.31 2.79 10.69
N PRO A 43 14.12 3.36 9.48
CA PRO A 43 12.84 3.94 9.07
C PRO A 43 11.71 2.93 9.30
N ARG A 44 10.75 3.28 10.17
CA ARG A 44 9.61 2.42 10.45
C ARG A 44 8.68 2.45 9.24
N VAL A 45 8.38 1.28 8.68
CA VAL A 45 7.37 1.14 7.65
C VAL A 45 6.09 0.67 8.33
N THR A 46 5.07 1.50 8.31
CA THR A 46 3.70 1.08 8.62
C THR A 46 3.02 0.69 7.33
N PHE A 47 2.29 -0.39 7.40
CA PHE A 47 1.68 -0.99 6.24
C PHE A 47 0.25 -1.35 6.57
N GLN A 48 -0.64 -1.01 5.65
CA GLN A 48 -2.01 -1.45 5.70
C GLN A 48 -2.41 -2.00 4.34
N SER A 49 -3.09 -3.15 4.37
CA SER A 49 -3.58 -3.81 3.17
C SER A 49 -4.92 -4.46 3.44
N THR A 50 -5.69 -4.60 2.37
CA THR A 50 -6.83 -5.52 2.32
C THR A 50 -6.45 -6.94 1.87
N TYR A 51 -5.18 -7.15 1.48
CA TYR A 51 -4.68 -8.47 1.08
C TYR A 51 -4.82 -9.54 2.19
N PRO A 52 -5.05 -10.82 1.82
CA PRO A 52 -5.06 -11.93 2.75
C PRO A 52 -3.78 -12.00 3.58
N ARG A 53 -3.92 -12.29 4.88
CA ARG A 53 -2.79 -12.33 5.82
C ARG A 53 -1.69 -13.31 5.40
N ALA A 54 -2.05 -14.45 4.80
CA ALA A 54 -1.09 -15.44 4.30
C ALA A 54 -0.17 -14.86 3.22
N TRP A 55 -0.75 -14.11 2.26
CA TRP A 55 0.00 -13.41 1.22
C TRP A 55 0.93 -12.36 1.81
N MET A 56 0.42 -11.59 2.78
CA MET A 56 1.20 -10.57 3.46
C MET A 56 2.36 -11.15 4.25
N SER A 57 2.17 -12.28 4.93
CA SER A 57 3.24 -12.98 5.65
C SER A 57 4.34 -13.45 4.71
N HIS A 58 3.97 -14.00 3.54
CA HIS A 58 4.94 -14.37 2.50
C HIS A 58 5.73 -13.15 2.02
N TYR A 59 5.03 -12.06 1.69
CA TYR A 59 5.62 -10.83 1.18
C TYR A 59 6.55 -10.13 2.20
N GLN A 60 6.23 -10.21 3.50
CA GLN A 60 7.10 -9.76 4.59
C GLN A 60 8.32 -10.65 4.80
N ALA A 61 8.18 -11.97 4.68
CA ALA A 61 9.26 -12.92 4.85
C ALA A 61 10.35 -12.76 3.78
N GLU A 62 9.95 -12.50 2.53
CA GLU A 62 10.89 -12.35 1.41
C GLU A 62 11.66 -11.02 1.40
N LYS A 63 11.41 -10.11 2.35
CA LYS A 63 12.06 -8.79 2.44
C LYS A 63 11.99 -7.97 1.14
N LEU A 64 10.97 -8.21 0.31
CA LEU A 64 10.71 -7.47 -0.93
C LEU A 64 10.58 -5.95 -0.70
N PHE A 65 10.23 -5.54 0.52
CA PHE A 65 10.21 -4.14 0.98
C PHE A 65 11.56 -3.40 0.95
N ARG A 66 12.67 -4.13 0.85
CA ARG A 66 14.00 -3.53 0.82
C ARG A 66 14.28 -2.86 -0.52
N ASP A 67 13.56 -3.25 -1.57
CA ASP A 67 13.78 -2.70 -2.89
C ASP A 67 13.07 -1.34 -3.07
N ARG A 68 13.77 -0.39 -3.67
CA ARG A 68 13.46 1.05 -3.66
C ARG A 68 12.31 1.42 -4.61
N SER A 69 11.37 0.53 -4.91
CA SER A 69 10.34 0.84 -5.92
C SER A 69 9.31 1.88 -5.46
N CYS A 70 9.11 2.05 -4.14
CA CYS A 70 8.07 2.92 -3.58
C CYS A 70 8.48 4.38 -3.32
N VAL A 71 9.68 4.84 -3.72
CA VAL A 71 10.26 6.09 -3.16
C VAL A 71 10.28 7.32 -4.08
N THR A 72 9.70 7.29 -5.29
CA THR A 72 9.61 8.52 -6.09
C THR A 72 8.24 9.17 -5.92
N ALA A 73 8.17 10.22 -5.09
CA ALA A 73 6.96 11.01 -4.90
C ALA A 73 6.43 11.54 -6.24
N GLY A 74 5.10 11.47 -6.43
CA GLY A 74 4.43 12.02 -7.61
C GLY A 74 4.50 11.19 -8.88
N ARG A 75 4.94 9.92 -8.82
CA ARG A 75 4.90 9.00 -9.96
C ARG A 75 3.86 7.90 -9.77
N ILE A 76 3.09 7.65 -10.83
CA ILE A 76 2.21 6.49 -10.96
C ILE A 76 2.99 5.43 -11.74
N TYR A 77 3.05 4.21 -11.20
CA TYR A 77 3.64 3.07 -11.86
C TYR A 77 2.51 2.10 -12.21
N ALA A 78 2.36 1.78 -13.49
CA ALA A 78 1.52 0.66 -13.90
C ALA A 78 2.30 -0.63 -13.64
N TRP A 79 1.62 -1.65 -13.10
CA TRP A 79 2.22 -2.97 -12.93
C TRP A 79 2.55 -3.54 -14.32
N PRO A 80 3.83 -3.75 -14.66
CA PRO A 80 4.17 -4.28 -15.97
C PRO A 80 3.75 -5.76 -16.03
N SER A 81 3.13 -6.17 -17.13
CA SER A 81 2.70 -7.57 -17.36
C SER A 81 3.84 -8.59 -17.20
N ALA A 82 5.09 -8.17 -17.36
CA ALA A 82 6.28 -8.99 -17.15
C ALA A 82 6.60 -9.33 -15.68
N MET A 83 5.91 -8.70 -14.71
CA MET A 83 6.12 -8.90 -13.27
C MET A 83 5.09 -9.85 -12.64
N GLU A 84 4.19 -10.41 -13.46
CA GLU A 84 3.18 -11.40 -13.09
C GLU A 84 3.84 -12.77 -12.79
N ARG A 85 4.48 -12.90 -11.62
CA ARG A 85 4.89 -14.21 -11.10
C ARG A 85 3.79 -14.77 -10.21
N GLN A 86 3.19 -15.82 -10.75
CA GLN A 86 2.43 -16.94 -10.17
C GLN A 86 1.45 -16.66 -9.02
N PRO A 87 0.20 -17.14 -9.12
CA PRO A 87 -0.69 -17.23 -7.98
C PRO A 87 -0.07 -18.15 -6.92
N VAL A 88 0.07 -17.65 -5.70
CA VAL A 88 0.37 -18.48 -4.53
C VAL A 88 -0.89 -19.30 -4.27
N SER A 89 -0.76 -20.61 -4.51
CA SER A 89 -1.83 -21.62 -4.42
C SER A 89 -2.25 -21.90 -2.99
#